data_AF-A0A359DCJ4-F1
#
_entry.id   AF-A0A359DCJ4-F1
#
_cell.length_a   1.000
_cell.length_b   1.000
_cell.length_c   1.000
_cell.angle_alpha   90.00
_cell.angle_beta   90.00
_cell.angle_gamma   90.00
#
_symmetry.space_group_name_H-M   'P 1'
#
loop_
_entity.id
_entity.type
_entity.pdbx_description
1 polymer ?
#
loop_
_entity_poly.entity_id
_entity_poly.type
_entity_poly.pdbx_seq_one_letter_code
_entity_poly.pdbx_strand_id
1 'polypeptide(L)' 'HDARMAEVISAQSARRFRSIYPYPNAAMHQPDEKTQLNLFLGEWLSHCLACGHELEPVV' A
#
# COMPACT_ATOMS: atom_id res chain seq x y z
N HIS A 1 9.24 14.25 -2.65
CA HIS A 1 8.21 14.33 -3.70
C HIS A 1 7.73 12.94 -4.10
N ASP A 2 8.63 11.95 -4.21
CA ASP A 2 8.33 10.60 -4.72
C ASP A 2 7.37 9.76 -3.88
N ALA A 3 7.36 9.91 -2.55
CA ALA A 3 6.47 9.15 -1.67
C ALA A 3 4.98 9.38 -1.97
N ARG A 4 4.60 10.55 -2.49
CA ARG A 4 3.21 10.87 -2.84
C ARG A 4 2.73 10.16 -4.12
N MET A 5 3.65 9.61 -4.91
CA MET A 5 3.38 8.85 -6.13
C MET A 5 3.56 7.34 -5.92
N ALA A 6 3.92 6.90 -4.71
CA ALA A 6 4.16 5.51 -4.41
C ALA A 6 2.86 4.69 -4.48
N GLU A 7 2.94 3.50 -5.07
CA GLU A 7 1.81 2.57 -5.15
C GLU A 7 2.23 1.12 -4.88
N VAL A 8 1.29 0.31 -4.37
CA VAL A 8 1.54 -1.10 -4.04
C VAL A 8 1.38 -1.99 -5.28
N ILE A 9 2.47 -2.53 -5.81
CA ILE A 9 2.44 -3.39 -7.00
C ILE A 9 2.25 -4.89 -6.69
N SER A 10 2.47 -5.30 -5.44
CA SER A 10 2.29 -6.69 -4.97
C SER A 10 2.13 -6.75 -3.46
N ALA A 11 1.34 -7.71 -2.95
CA ALA A 11 1.21 -8.01 -1.52
C ALA A 11 0.87 -9.49 -1.32
N GLN A 12 1.26 -10.09 -0.18
CA GLN A 12 0.84 -11.45 0.25
C GLN A 12 0.96 -12.53 -0.86
N SER A 13 2.14 -12.64 -1.49
CA SER A 13 2.40 -13.53 -2.66
C SER A 13 1.58 -13.26 -3.93
N ALA A 14 0.60 -12.36 -3.90
CA ALA A 14 -0.11 -11.90 -5.08
C ALA A 14 0.71 -10.83 -5.81
N ARG A 15 1.24 -11.22 -6.97
CA ARG A 15 2.04 -10.35 -7.85
C ARG A 15 1.20 -9.41 -8.73
N ARG A 16 -0.10 -9.66 -8.88
CA ARG A 16 -1.01 -8.86 -9.72
C ARG A 16 -2.43 -8.89 -9.16
N PHE A 17 -2.95 -7.72 -8.84
CA PHE A 17 -4.37 -7.49 -8.55
C PHE A 17 -5.13 -7.40 -9.88
N ARG A 18 -6.23 -8.14 -10.03
CA ARG A 18 -7.11 -8.02 -11.20
C ARG A 18 -8.19 -6.99 -10.91
N SER A 19 -8.55 -6.19 -11.91
CA SER A 19 -9.67 -5.25 -11.80
C SER A 19 -11.04 -5.94 -11.70
N ILE A 20 -11.15 -7.18 -12.20
CA ILE A 20 -12.36 -7.99 -12.19
C ILE A 20 -11.97 -9.45 -11.96
N TYR A 21 -12.63 -10.11 -11.00
CA TYR A 21 -12.47 -11.54 -10.74
C TYR A 21 -13.70 -12.31 -11.25
N PRO A 22 -13.53 -13.35 -12.10
CA PRO A 22 -14.64 -14.19 -12.51
C PRO A 22 -15.19 -15.00 -11.33
N TYR A 23 -16.50 -15.25 -11.32
CA TYR A 23 -17.15 -16.03 -10.27
C TYR A 23 -17.26 -17.51 -10.67
N PRO A 24 -16.99 -18.46 -9.75
CA PRO A 24 -16.64 -18.26 -8.33
C PRO A 24 -15.21 -17.77 -8.10
N ASN A 25 -15.07 -16.73 -7.28
CA ASN A 25 -13.78 -16.16 -6.87
C ASN A 25 -13.12 -17.09 -5.85
N ALA A 26 -12.49 -18.17 -6.34
CA ALA A 26 -11.91 -19.23 -5.51
C ALA A 26 -10.82 -18.74 -4.54
N ALA A 27 -10.14 -17.63 -4.87
CA ALA A 27 -9.14 -17.01 -4.02
C ALA A 27 -9.73 -15.97 -3.04
N MET A 28 -11.04 -15.71 -3.12
CA MET A 28 -11.78 -14.76 -2.27
C MET A 28 -11.21 -13.33 -2.23
N HIS A 29 -10.54 -12.89 -3.30
CA HIS A 29 -10.02 -11.53 -3.38
C HIS A 29 -11.13 -10.47 -3.34
N GLN A 30 -10.89 -9.37 -2.63
CA GLN A 30 -11.85 -8.27 -2.55
C GLN A 30 -11.80 -7.41 -3.82
N PRO A 31 -12.94 -6.90 -4.32
CA PRO A 31 -12.99 -6.06 -5.51
C PRO A 31 -12.13 -4.79 -5.43
N ASP A 32 -11.92 -4.25 -4.24
CA ASP A 32 -11.24 -2.99 -3.95
C ASP A 32 -9.87 -3.16 -3.26
N GLU A 33 -9.33 -4.38 -3.22
CA GLU A 33 -8.11 -4.74 -2.49
C GLU A 33 -6.91 -3.84 -2.84
N LYS A 34 -6.70 -3.53 -4.13
CA LYS A 34 -5.63 -2.62 -4.57
C LYS A 34 -5.82 -1.20 -4.03
N THR A 35 -7.07 -0.73 -3.94
CA THR A 35 -7.39 0.58 -3.36
C THR A 35 -7.09 0.59 -1.86
N GLN A 36 -7.49 -0.46 -1.13
CA GLN A 36 -7.23 -0.60 0.30
C GLN A 36 -5.72 -0.63 0.60
N LEU A 37 -4.93 -1.36 -0.20
CA LEU A 37 -3.47 -1.41 -0.05
C LEU A 37 -2.81 -0.06 -0.31
N ASN A 38 -3.24 0.67 -1.35
CA ASN A 38 -2.73 2.01 -1.63
C ASN A 38 -3.11 3.01 -0.51
N LEU A 39 -4.32 2.90 0.05
CA LEU A 39 -4.74 3.73 1.19
C LEU A 39 -3.87 3.47 2.41
N PHE A 40 -3.68 2.21 2.77
CA PHE A 40 -2.83 1.79 3.88
C PHE A 40 -1.39 2.28 3.72
N LEU A 41 -0.82 2.18 2.51
CA LEU A 41 0.50 2.75 2.21
C LEU A 41 0.52 4.27 2.45
N GLY A 42 -0.53 4.99 2.02
CA GLY A 42 -0.66 6.43 2.24
C GLY A 42 -0.71 6.81 3.73
N GLU A 43 -1.43 6.05 4.54
CA GLU A 43 -1.47 6.22 6.00
C GLU A 43 -0.09 6.02 6.63
N TRP A 44 0.62 4.95 6.24
CA TRP A 44 1.97 4.67 6.71
C TRP A 44 2.96 5.77 6.35
N LEU A 45 2.96 6.21 5.09
CA LEU A 45 3.84 7.30 4.65
C LEU A 45 3.52 8.60 5.38
N SER A 46 2.24 8.89 5.61
CA SER A 46 1.80 10.06 6.38
C SER A 46 2.28 9.98 7.83
N HIS A 47 2.21 8.80 8.43
CA HIS A 47 2.72 8.54 9.77
C HIS A 47 4.25 8.71 9.83
N CYS A 48 4.99 8.15 8.88
CA CYS A 48 6.43 8.32 8.78
C CYS A 48 6.83 9.80 8.59
N LEU A 49 6.08 10.58 7.82
CA LEU A 49 6.34 12.01 7.67
C LEU A 49 6.03 12.81 8.95
N ALA A 50 5.02 12.40 9.71
CA ALA A 50 4.63 13.06 10.96
C ALA A 50 5.58 12.72 12.13
N CYS A 51 6.09 11.49 12.19
CA CYS A 51 6.86 10.96 13.32
C CYS A 51 8.35 10.73 13.00
N GLY A 52 8.77 10.81 11.74
CA GLY A 52 10.10 10.40 11.25
C GLY A 52 11.23 11.42 11.43
N HIS A 53 11.10 12.37 12.37
CA HIS A 53 12.28 13.08 12.85
C HIS A 53 12.97 12.19 13.90
N GLU A 54 13.88 11.31 13.47
CA GLU A 54 14.95 10.93 14.40
C GLU A 54 15.73 12.21 14.74
N LEU A 55 15.88 12.47 16.04
CA LEU A 55 16.83 13.43 16.56
C LEU A 55 18.22 12.90 16.21
N GLU A 56 18.72 13.19 15.01
CA GLU A 56 20.14 13.04 14.73
C GLU A 56 20.84 14.12 15.59
N PRO A 57 21.59 13.77 16.64
CA PRO A 57 22.35 14.76 17.37
C PRO A 57 23.47 15.19 16.42
N VAL A 58 23.35 16.39 15.88
CA VAL A 58 24.46 17.04 15.15
C VAL A 58 25.61 17.18 16.14
N VAL A 59 26.63 16.33 15.96
CA VAL A 59 27.95 16.43 16.60
C VAL A 59 28.84 17.41 15.84
#